data_AF-A0A527FTQ4-F1
#
_entry.id   AF-A0A527FTQ4-F1
#
_cell.length_a   1.000
_cell.length_b   1.000
_cell.length_c   1.000
_cell.angle_alpha   90.00
_cell.angle_beta   90.00
_cell.angle_gamma   90.00
#
_symmetry.space_group_name_H-M   'P 1'
#
loop_
_entity.id
_entity.type
_entity.pdbx_description
1 polymer ?
#
loop_
_entity_poly.entity_id
_entity_poly.type
_entity_poly.pdbx_seq_one_letter_code
_entity_poly.pdbx_strand_id
1 'polypeptide(L)'
;GQHHLVVEQSIPSHAGLGSGTQIALAVASALRTLHNLPLDIAGDASLLERGGRSGIGIASFEDGGVIVDAGKNDRGGTPPV
;
A
#
# COMPACT_ATOMS: atom_id res chain seq x y z
N GLY A 1 9.38 -17.05 11.84
CA GLY A 1 10.17 -17.65 10.75
C GLY A 1 11.07 -16.59 10.15
N GLN A 2 12.20 -16.97 9.58
CA GLN A 2 12.98 -16.07 8.73
C GLN A 2 12.53 -16.28 7.28
N HIS A 3 12.31 -15.18 6.55
CA HIS A 3 11.96 -15.21 5.13
C HIS A 3 13.03 -14.47 4.34
N HIS A 4 13.31 -14.96 3.14
CA HIS A 4 14.17 -14.27 2.18
C HIS A 4 13.28 -13.61 1.13
N LEU A 5 13.55 -12.33 0.84
CA LEU A 5 12.83 -11.56 -0.17
C LEU A 5 13.83 -11.05 -1.20
N VAL A 6 13.50 -11.25 -2.47
CA VAL A 6 14.21 -10.65 -3.61
C VAL A 6 13.24 -9.69 -4.29
N VAL A 7 13.67 -8.43 -4.48
CA VAL A 7 12.92 -7.44 -5.24
C VAL A 7 13.51 -7.39 -6.63
N GLU A 8 12.83 -8.00 -7.60
CA GLU A 8 13.29 -8.00 -9.00
C GLU A 8 13.13 -6.63 -9.66
N GLN A 9 12.05 -5.93 -9.34
CA GLN A 9 11.70 -4.63 -9.89
C GLN A 9 11.02 -3.77 -8.83
N SER A 10 11.26 -2.45 -8.90
CA SER A 10 10.62 -1.48 -8.04
C SER A 10 10.29 -0.20 -8.80
N ILE A 11 9.23 0.46 -8.35
CA ILE A 11 8.88 1.81 -8.82
C ILE A 11 9.97 2.78 -8.32
N PRO A 12 10.47 3.71 -9.17
CA PRO A 12 11.47 4.68 -8.75
C PRO A 12 11.06 5.46 -7.49
N SER A 13 12.01 5.60 -6.57
CA SER A 13 11.83 6.38 -5.35
C SER A 13 11.61 7.86 -5.67
N HIS A 14 10.75 8.52 -4.88
CA HIS A 14 10.51 9.97 -4.93
C HIS A 14 10.03 10.54 -6.28
N ALA A 15 9.53 9.70 -7.20
CA ALA A 15 8.98 10.14 -8.48
C ALA A 15 7.49 10.55 -8.43
N GLY A 16 6.89 10.65 -7.23
CA GLY A 16 5.45 10.91 -7.06
C GLY A 16 4.55 9.70 -7.36
N LEU A 17 5.12 8.51 -7.58
CA LEU A 17 4.40 7.30 -8.00
C LEU A 17 4.02 6.35 -6.85
N GLY A 18 4.12 6.81 -5.59
CA GLY A 18 3.72 6.00 -4.44
C GLY A 18 4.57 4.74 -4.16
N SER A 19 5.83 4.70 -4.60
CA SER A 19 6.70 3.51 -4.51
C SER A 19 6.82 2.90 -3.12
N GLY A 20 6.90 3.73 -2.07
CA GLY A 20 6.94 3.26 -0.69
C GLY A 20 5.66 2.54 -0.23
N THR A 21 4.49 3.00 -0.68
CA THR A 21 3.21 2.32 -0.42
C THR A 21 3.14 1.00 -1.18
N GLN A 22 3.57 1.00 -2.45
CA GLN A 22 3.51 -0.18 -3.32
C GLN A 22 4.40 -1.31 -2.83
N ILE A 23 5.66 -1.04 -2.48
CA ILE A 23 6.54 -2.06 -1.88
C ILE A 23 6.00 -2.57 -0.55
N ALA A 24 5.51 -1.69 0.32
CA ALA A 24 4.99 -2.08 1.62
C ALA A 24 3.79 -3.05 1.50
N LEU A 25 2.82 -2.71 0.64
CA LEU A 25 1.64 -3.54 0.39
C LEU A 25 1.97 -4.84 -0.37
N ALA A 26 2.92 -4.79 -1.31
CA ALA A 26 3.38 -6.00 -2.01
C ALA A 26 4.00 -7.01 -1.04
N VAL A 27 4.87 -6.55 -0.13
CA VAL A 27 5.52 -7.42 0.86
C VAL A 27 4.51 -7.96 1.87
N ALA A 28 3.59 -7.13 2.37
CA ALA A 28 2.55 -7.57 3.29
C ALA A 28 1.63 -8.62 2.66
N SER A 29 1.19 -8.38 1.41
CA SER A 29 0.37 -9.32 0.65
C SER A 29 1.10 -10.64 0.38
N ALA A 30 2.40 -10.58 0.05
CA ALA A 30 3.23 -11.77 -0.14
C ALA A 30 3.34 -12.61 1.14
N LEU A 31 3.54 -11.97 2.29
CA LEU A 31 3.61 -12.66 3.58
C LEU A 31 2.26 -13.26 3.99
N ARG A 32 1.15 -12.54 3.82
CA ARG A 32 -0.20 -13.08 4.07
C ARG A 32 -0.47 -14.31 3.19
N THR A 33 -0.16 -14.20 1.90
CA THR A 33 -0.30 -15.30 0.94
C THR A 33 0.56 -16.51 1.33
N LEU A 34 1.84 -16.30 1.66
CA LEU A 34 2.77 -17.35 2.09
C LEU A 34 2.28 -18.09 3.34
N HIS A 35 1.60 -17.39 4.25
CA HIS A 35 1.06 -17.93 5.48
C HIS A 35 -0.41 -18.36 5.41
N ASN A 36 -1.02 -18.37 4.22
CA ASN A 36 -2.44 -18.69 4.00
C ASN A 36 -3.40 -17.83 4.83
N LEU A 37 -3.08 -16.55 5.01
CA LEU A 37 -3.94 -15.55 5.62
C LEU A 37 -4.72 -14.79 4.55
N PRO A 38 -5.96 -14.34 4.82
CA PRO A 38 -6.69 -13.47 3.90
C PRO A 38 -5.93 -12.14 3.71
N LEU A 39 -6.03 -11.56 2.52
CA LEU A 39 -5.55 -10.19 2.26
C LEU A 39 -6.36 -9.18 3.07
N ASP A 40 -5.72 -8.09 3.48
CA ASP A 40 -6.33 -6.97 4.20
C ASP A 40 -5.51 -5.71 3.89
N ILE A 41 -5.69 -5.21 2.67
CA ILE A 41 -4.87 -4.14 2.11
C ILE A 41 -5.01 -2.85 2.93
N ALA A 42 -6.24 -2.52 3.33
CA ALA A 42 -6.52 -1.35 4.16
C ALA A 42 -5.91 -1.47 5.58
N GLY A 43 -6.06 -2.63 6.22
CA GLY A 43 -5.46 -2.89 7.54
C GLY A 43 -3.94 -2.87 7.50
N ASP A 44 -3.32 -3.51 6.49
CA ASP A 44 -1.87 -3.50 6.31
C ASP A 44 -1.35 -2.10 5.98
N ALA A 45 -2.06 -1.34 5.15
CA ALA A 45 -1.71 0.06 4.89
C ALA A 45 -1.72 0.88 6.18
N SER A 46 -2.74 0.71 7.03
CA SER A 46 -2.82 1.38 8.32
C SER A 46 -1.68 0.97 9.26
N LEU A 47 -1.40 -0.33 9.36
CA LEU A 47 -0.35 -0.87 10.23
C LEU A 47 1.06 -0.40 9.79
N LEU A 48 1.26 -0.27 8.48
CA LEU A 48 2.52 0.17 7.89
C LEU A 48 2.61 1.70 7.77
N GLU A 49 1.63 2.44 8.31
CA GLU A 49 1.54 3.90 8.26
C GLU A 49 1.59 4.46 6.82
N ARG A 50 0.94 3.77 5.89
CA ARG A 50 0.75 4.23 4.51
C ARG A 50 -0.58 4.99 4.38
N GLY A 51 -0.70 5.82 3.35
CA GLY A 51 -1.97 6.51 3.03
C GLY A 51 -2.19 7.86 3.72
N GLY A 52 -1.33 8.27 4.66
CA GLY A 52 -1.53 9.48 5.46
C GLY A 52 -1.50 10.83 4.71
N ARG A 53 -1.18 10.83 3.40
CA ARG A 53 -1.27 12.00 2.51
C ARG A 53 -2.29 11.83 1.39
N SER A 54 -2.51 10.60 0.93
CA SER A 54 -3.32 10.27 -0.25
C SER A 54 -3.72 8.79 -0.18
N GLY A 55 -4.97 8.50 -0.52
CA GLY A 55 -5.51 7.13 -0.62
C GLY A 55 -5.20 6.44 -1.95
N ILE A 56 -4.78 7.21 -2.96
CA ILE A 56 -4.59 6.75 -4.35
C ILE A 56 -3.68 5.52 -4.40
N GLY A 57 -2.53 5.56 -3.72
CA GLY A 57 -1.57 4.47 -3.78
C GLY A 57 -2.04 3.15 -3.13
N ILE A 58 -3.04 3.21 -2.25
CA ILE A 58 -3.65 2.03 -1.62
C ILE A 58 -4.73 1.48 -2.56
N ALA A 59 -5.65 2.34 -3.00
CA ALA A 59 -6.71 1.96 -3.94
C ALA A 59 -6.15 1.43 -5.27
N SER A 60 -5.04 2.00 -5.76
CA SER A 60 -4.42 1.55 -7.01
C SER A 60 -3.73 0.19 -6.86
N PHE A 61 -3.34 -0.19 -5.64
CA PHE A 61 -2.81 -1.53 -5.37
C PHE A 61 -3.94 -2.56 -5.35
N GLU A 62 -5.08 -2.21 -4.77
CA GLU A 62 -6.23 -3.10 -4.60
C GLU A 62 -7.01 -3.30 -5.90
N ASP A 63 -7.40 -2.21 -6.56
CA ASP A 63 -8.36 -2.26 -7.68
C ASP A 63 -7.76 -1.79 -9.02
N GLY A 64 -6.61 -1.11 -8.99
CA GLY A 64 -6.01 -0.49 -10.17
C GLY A 64 -6.89 0.63 -10.75
N GLY A 65 -6.76 0.90 -12.06
CA GLY A 65 -7.63 1.84 -12.78
C GLY A 65 -7.31 3.32 -12.53
N VAL A 66 -8.37 4.15 -12.57
CA VAL A 66 -8.31 5.61 -12.37
C VAL A 66 -8.98 5.94 -11.05
N ILE A 67 -8.26 6.64 -10.16
CA ILE A 67 -8.68 6.91 -8.80
C ILE A 67 -8.62 8.41 -8.53
N VAL A 68 -9.59 8.90 -7.77
CA VAL A 68 -9.67 10.29 -7.30
C VAL A 68 -9.82 10.24 -5.79
N ASP A 69 -8.93 10.88 -5.04
CA ASP A 69 -9.10 11.01 -3.58
C ASP A 69 -9.56 12.41 -3.18
N ALA A 70 -10.24 12.50 -2.04
CA ALA A 70 -10.74 13.77 -1.49
C ALA A 70 -9.68 14.56 -0.71
N GLY A 71 -8.41 14.16 -0.77
CA GLY A 71 -7.33 14.76 -0.01
C GLY A 71 -7.37 14.52 1.51
N LYS A 72 -6.29 14.93 2.17
CA LYS A 72 -6.14 14.78 3.63
C LYS A 72 -7.06 15.73 4.39
N ASN A 73 -7.67 15.25 5.48
CA ASN A 73 -8.37 16.06 6.46
C ASN A 73 -7.69 15.98 7.85
N ASP A 74 -8.14 16.83 8.78
CA ASP A 74 -7.57 16.92 10.13
C ASP A 74 -7.89 15.70 11.02
N ARG A 75 -8.72 14.76 10.55
CA ARG A 75 -9.12 13.56 11.31
C ARG A 75 -8.10 12.41 11.22
N GLY A 76 -7.03 12.58 10.46
CA GLY A 76 -5.85 11.70 10.50
C GLY A 76 -5.99 10.33 9.82
N GLY A 77 -7.08 10.08 9.08
CA GLY A 77 -7.28 8.85 8.32
C GLY A 77 -6.81 8.94 6.86
N THR A 78 -6.75 7.80 6.18
CA THR A 78 -6.59 7.74 4.73
C THR A 78 -7.73 8.52 4.05
N PRO A 79 -7.41 9.40 3.09
CA PRO A 79 -8.44 10.10 2.30
C PRO A 79 -9.44 9.13 1.65
N PRO A 80 -10.75 9.43 1.67
CA PRO A 80 -11.73 8.71 0.87
C PRO A 80 -11.37 8.77 -0.62
N VAL A 81 -11.55 7.65 -1.31
CA VAL A 81 -11.37 7.45 -2.77
C VAL A 81 -12.71 7.17 -3.43
#